data_AF-A0A820S6G3-F1
#
_entry.id   AF-A0A820S6G3-F1
#
_cell.length_a   1.000
_cell.length_b   1.000
_cell.length_c   1.000
_cell.angle_alpha   90.00
_cell.angle_beta   90.00
_cell.angle_gamma   90.00
#
_symmetry.space_group_name_H-M   'P 1'
#
loop_
_entity.id
_entity.type
_entity.pdbx_description
1 polymer ?
#
loop_
_entity_poly.entity_id
_entity_poly.type
_entity_poly.pdbx_seq_one_letter_code
_entity_poly.pdbx_strand_id
1 'polypeptide(L)'
;SSSIDSKSFISTLIDFHSNGGAVFLFADNVPYVSHASEFLYKKFGIVLAGDYQGNKTLAFNEDGYFQAGRFGQHEIFTGIKHLFEGVTICHPVYSMSTNRRSITTLATATDGNPCIIAFDPPIGSTEGRLCLDCGFTKLFINW
;
A
#
# COMPACT_ATOMS: atom_id res chain seq x y z
N SER A 1 2.38 30.72 -0.21
CA SER A 1 1.90 29.32 -0.23
C SER A 1 2.34 28.67 1.07
N SER A 2 1.42 28.08 1.82
CA SER A 2 1.80 27.29 3.01
C SER A 2 2.46 26.00 2.51
N SER A 3 3.79 25.96 2.51
CA SER A 3 4.51 24.71 2.28
C SER A 3 4.21 23.76 3.43
N ILE A 4 3.73 22.57 3.14
CA ILE A 4 3.57 21.50 4.13
C ILE A 4 4.96 21.17 4.67
N ASP A 5 5.21 21.45 5.95
CA ASP A 5 6.40 20.93 6.61
C ASP A 5 6.25 19.42 6.79
N SER A 6 7.11 18.66 6.11
CA SER A 6 7.01 17.20 6.05
C SER A 6 7.07 16.55 7.43
N LYS A 7 7.82 17.14 8.39
CA LYS A 7 7.88 16.61 9.75
C LYS A 7 6.55 16.77 10.49
N SER A 8 5.95 17.96 10.43
CA SER A 8 4.63 18.21 11.02
C SER A 8 3.55 17.32 10.41
N PHE A 9 3.55 17.17 9.08
CA PHE A 9 2.59 16.32 8.37
C PHE A 9 2.68 14.85 8.80
N ILE A 10 3.89 14.29 8.82
CA ILE A 10 4.08 12.89 9.21
C ILE A 10 3.69 12.65 10.67
N SER A 11 4.01 13.58 11.58
CA SER A 11 3.56 13.49 12.98
C SER A 11 2.04 13.50 13.08
N THR A 12 1.37 14.46 12.43
CA THR A 12 -0.10 14.54 12.43
C THR A 12 -0.75 13.30 11.83
N LEU A 13 -0.17 12.73 10.76
CA LEU A 13 -0.70 11.50 10.16
C LEU A 13 -0.55 10.29 11.09
N ILE A 14 0.57 10.19 11.82
CA ILE A 14 0.77 9.16 12.84
C ILE A 14 -0.24 9.31 13.97
N ASP A 15 -0.47 10.53 14.45
CA ASP A 15 -1.44 10.81 15.51
C ASP A 15 -2.87 10.50 15.05
N PHE A 16 -3.24 10.94 13.84
CA PHE A 16 -4.54 10.64 13.24
C PHE A 16 -4.78 9.13 13.16
N HIS A 17 -3.83 8.38 12.61
CA HIS A 17 -3.93 6.93 12.50
C HIS A 17 -3.97 6.23 13.86
N SER A 18 -3.15 6.68 14.82
CA SER A 18 -3.09 6.07 16.16
C SER A 18 -4.37 6.32 16.99
N ASN A 19 -5.17 7.31 16.60
CA ASN A 19 -6.46 7.66 17.20
C ASN A 19 -7.67 7.20 16.36
N GLY A 20 -7.49 6.23 15.47
CA GLY A 20 -8.60 5.54 14.78
C GLY A 20 -8.86 6.04 13.35
N GLY A 21 -8.12 7.05 12.91
CA GLY A 21 -8.19 7.56 11.55
C GLY A 21 -7.72 6.54 10.53
N ALA A 22 -8.61 6.12 9.62
CA ALA A 22 -8.23 5.21 8.54
C ALA A 22 -7.42 5.95 7.44
N VAL A 23 -6.40 5.29 6.90
CA VAL A 23 -5.49 5.88 5.90
C VAL A 23 -5.42 5.02 4.65
N PHE A 24 -5.63 5.62 3.48
CA PHE A 24 -5.32 5.00 2.20
C PHE A 24 -4.10 5.69 1.60
N LEU A 25 -3.00 4.96 1.41
CA LEU A 25 -1.78 5.45 0.81
C LEU A 25 -1.68 4.98 -0.64
N PHE A 26 -1.34 5.93 -1.51
CA PHE A 26 -0.89 5.65 -2.86
C PHE A 26 0.61 5.93 -2.94
N ALA A 27 1.34 5.01 -3.54
CA ALA A 27 2.75 5.13 -3.85
C ALA A 27 3.02 4.60 -5.26
N ASP A 28 4.23 4.84 -5.75
CA ASP A 28 4.73 4.35 -7.04
C ASP A 28 6.26 4.45 -6.97
N ASN A 29 6.98 4.94 -7.97
CA ASN A 29 8.44 5.11 -7.92
C ASN A 29 8.90 6.42 -7.25
N VAL A 30 10.21 6.59 -7.05
CA VAL A 30 10.79 7.84 -6.52
C VAL A 30 10.49 8.99 -7.49
N PRO A 31 10.02 10.17 -7.01
CA PRO A 31 9.90 10.61 -5.61
C PRO A 31 8.52 10.34 -4.96
N TYR A 32 7.59 9.70 -5.67
CA TYR A 32 6.20 9.46 -5.22
C TYR A 32 6.06 8.47 -4.06
N VAL A 33 7.16 7.90 -3.56
CA VAL A 33 7.21 7.10 -2.32
C VAL A 33 7.43 7.91 -1.05
N SER A 34 7.91 9.15 -1.14
CA SER A 34 8.65 9.82 -0.06
C SER A 34 7.88 9.89 1.27
N HIS A 35 6.66 10.44 1.26
CA HIS A 35 5.85 10.58 2.48
C HIS A 35 5.22 9.27 2.92
N ALA A 36 4.78 8.43 1.97
CA ALA A 36 4.21 7.12 2.27
C ALA A 36 5.25 6.23 2.97
N SER A 37 6.47 6.15 2.44
CA SER A 37 7.55 5.36 3.01
C SER A 37 8.01 5.91 4.37
N GLU A 38 8.04 7.23 4.58
CA GLU A 38 8.43 7.79 5.88
C GLU A 38 7.39 7.45 6.97
N PHE A 39 6.10 7.61 6.67
CA PHE A 39 5.02 7.24 7.58
C PHE A 39 5.04 5.72 7.89
N LEU A 40 5.13 4.89 6.85
CA LEU A 40 5.15 3.42 6.97
C LEU A 40 6.37 2.93 7.76
N TYR A 41 7.53 3.57 7.59
CA TYR A 41 8.73 3.21 8.32
C TYR A 41 8.58 3.51 9.81
N LYS A 42 8.14 4.74 10.14
CA LYS A 42 7.95 5.16 11.53
C LYS A 42 6.91 4.33 12.28
N LYS A 43 5.84 3.91 11.59
CA LYS A 43 4.71 3.22 12.24
C LYS A 43 4.81 1.70 12.21
N PHE A 44 5.29 1.14 11.09
CA PHE A 44 5.27 -0.30 10.85
C PHE A 44 6.65 -0.89 10.54
N GLY A 45 7.69 -0.06 10.41
CA GLY A 45 9.01 -0.51 9.98
C GLY A 45 9.04 -0.98 8.52
N ILE A 46 8.15 -0.43 7.68
CA ILE A 46 8.07 -0.74 6.24
C ILE A 46 8.70 0.39 5.44
N VAL A 47 9.58 0.05 4.52
CA VAL A 47 10.09 0.99 3.50
C VAL A 47 9.55 0.60 2.13
N LEU A 48 9.35 1.57 1.25
CA LEU A 48 8.94 1.31 -0.13
C LEU A 48 10.16 1.32 -1.03
N ALA A 49 10.31 0.27 -1.83
CA ALA A 49 11.43 0.11 -2.76
C ALA A 49 10.93 -0.26 -4.16
N GLY A 50 11.82 -0.12 -5.15
CA GLY A 50 11.54 -0.47 -6.54
C GLY A 50 11.45 0.74 -7.46
N ASP A 51 11.08 0.42 -8.70
CA ASP A 51 10.74 1.27 -9.84
C ASP A 51 10.42 0.28 -10.98
N TYR A 52 9.59 -0.72 -10.66
CA TYR A 52 9.41 -1.86 -11.55
C TYR A 52 8.49 -1.46 -12.68
N GLN A 53 8.87 -1.87 -13.89
CA GLN A 53 8.01 -1.71 -15.05
C GLN A 53 6.79 -2.61 -14.89
N GLY A 54 5.66 -1.98 -14.61
CA GLY A 54 4.36 -2.64 -14.60
C GLY A 54 3.78 -2.69 -16.01
N ASN A 55 2.71 -1.94 -16.20
CA ASN A 55 1.94 -1.84 -17.43
C ASN A 55 1.26 -3.16 -17.82
N LYS A 56 0.81 -3.93 -16.83
CA LYS A 56 0.04 -5.17 -17.02
C LYS A 56 -1.22 -5.15 -16.16
N THR A 57 -1.97 -6.24 -16.24
CA THR A 57 -3.26 -6.38 -15.57
C THR A 57 -3.22 -7.55 -14.61
N LEU A 58 -3.56 -7.29 -13.36
CA LEU A 58 -3.83 -8.30 -12.36
C LEU A 58 -5.22 -8.89 -12.60
N ALA A 59 -5.36 -10.20 -12.40
CA ALA A 59 -6.65 -10.87 -12.51
C ALA A 59 -7.12 -11.39 -11.15
N PHE A 60 -8.42 -11.30 -10.90
CA PHE A 60 -9.02 -11.83 -9.68
C PHE A 60 -8.79 -13.35 -9.56
N ASN A 61 -8.47 -13.78 -8.35
CA ASN A 61 -8.51 -15.16 -7.90
C ASN A 61 -8.83 -15.13 -6.39
N GLU A 62 -9.74 -15.96 -5.89
CA GLU A 62 -10.17 -15.95 -4.48
C GLU A 62 -8.98 -16.01 -3.51
N ASP A 63 -7.99 -16.88 -3.82
CA ASP A 63 -6.73 -17.06 -3.07
C ASP A 63 -5.51 -16.43 -3.78
N GLY A 64 -5.75 -15.38 -4.57
CA GLY A 64 -4.73 -14.73 -5.41
C GLY A 64 -3.67 -13.91 -4.66
N TYR A 65 -3.76 -13.77 -3.34
CA TYR A 65 -2.98 -12.83 -2.52
C TYR A 65 -1.47 -12.87 -2.77
N PHE A 66 -0.90 -14.07 -2.94
CA PHE A 66 0.55 -14.30 -3.10
C PHE A 66 0.92 -14.81 -4.51
N GLN A 67 -0.01 -14.77 -5.45
CA GLN A 67 0.21 -15.24 -6.82
C GLN A 67 0.57 -14.05 -7.70
N ALA A 68 1.70 -14.12 -8.40
CA ALA A 68 2.10 -13.05 -9.31
C ALA A 68 1.01 -12.75 -10.35
N GLY A 69 0.70 -11.47 -10.54
CA GLY A 69 -0.33 -11.02 -11.47
C GLY A 69 -1.77 -11.24 -10.97
N ARG A 70 -1.98 -11.37 -9.66
CA ARG A 70 -3.29 -11.66 -9.07
C ARG A 70 -3.59 -10.78 -7.88
N PHE A 71 -4.88 -10.62 -7.61
CA PHE A 71 -5.39 -10.09 -6.35
C PHE A 71 -6.43 -11.04 -5.77
N GLY A 72 -6.42 -11.14 -4.44
CA GLY A 72 -7.28 -12.01 -3.65
C GLY A 72 -8.69 -11.46 -3.44
N GLN A 73 -9.54 -12.23 -2.77
CA GLN A 73 -10.82 -11.73 -2.29
C GLN A 73 -10.64 -10.69 -1.18
N HIS A 74 -11.16 -9.48 -1.41
CA HIS A 74 -11.21 -8.45 -0.38
C HIS A 74 -12.34 -7.48 -0.70
N GLU A 75 -12.92 -6.86 0.32
CA GLU A 75 -14.07 -5.95 0.14
C GLU A 75 -13.75 -4.78 -0.82
N ILE A 76 -12.51 -4.29 -0.80
CA ILE A 76 -12.03 -3.21 -1.69
C ILE A 76 -12.02 -3.60 -3.17
N PHE A 77 -12.09 -4.90 -3.50
CA PHE A 77 -12.09 -5.40 -4.87
C PHE A 77 -13.47 -5.93 -5.31
N THR A 78 -14.53 -5.66 -4.55
CA THR A 78 -15.88 -6.11 -4.88
C THR A 78 -16.28 -5.61 -6.27
N GLY A 79 -16.62 -6.55 -7.16
CA GLY A 79 -17.01 -6.24 -8.55
C GLY A 79 -15.85 -6.04 -9.52
N ILE A 80 -14.59 -6.08 -9.05
CA ILE A 80 -13.40 -5.94 -9.90
C ILE A 80 -12.94 -7.32 -10.37
N LYS A 81 -12.82 -7.52 -11.69
CA LYS A 81 -12.27 -8.75 -12.29
C LYS A 81 -10.82 -8.62 -12.73
N HIS A 82 -10.47 -7.41 -13.14
CA HIS A 82 -9.17 -7.04 -13.69
C HIS A 82 -8.75 -5.70 -13.09
N LEU A 83 -7.51 -5.60 -12.66
CA LEU A 83 -6.95 -4.39 -12.05
C LEU A 83 -5.65 -4.06 -12.76
N PHE A 84 -5.57 -2.88 -13.37
CA PHE A 84 -4.30 -2.40 -13.92
C PHE A 84 -3.31 -2.14 -12.78
N GLU A 85 -2.08 -2.64 -12.90
CA GLU A 85 -1.12 -2.60 -11.79
C GLU A 85 -0.39 -1.25 -11.63
N GLY A 86 -0.52 -0.37 -12.64
CA GLY A 86 0.25 0.88 -12.75
C GLY A 86 1.29 0.77 -13.86
N VAL A 87 1.82 1.89 -14.36
CA VAL A 87 2.91 1.92 -15.34
C VAL A 87 4.23 1.57 -14.66
N THR A 88 4.43 2.14 -13.48
CA THR A 88 5.52 1.83 -12.56
C THR A 88 4.92 1.36 -11.24
N ILE A 89 5.69 0.58 -10.49
CA ILE A 89 5.22 -0.03 -9.24
C ILE A 89 6.38 -0.05 -8.23
N CYS A 90 6.11 0.31 -6.98
CA CYS A 90 6.98 -0.02 -5.85
C CYS A 90 6.44 -1.22 -5.07
N HIS A 91 7.15 -1.64 -4.02
CA HIS A 91 6.68 -2.69 -3.13
C HIS A 91 7.14 -2.44 -1.69
N PRO A 92 6.40 -2.95 -0.69
CA PRO A 92 6.79 -2.85 0.70
C PRO A 92 7.91 -3.83 1.03
N VAL A 93 8.95 -3.32 1.71
CA VAL A 93 10.06 -4.09 2.27
C VAL A 93 10.05 -3.90 3.78
N TYR A 94 10.02 -5.01 4.52
CA TYR A 94 9.95 -5.00 5.98
C TYR A 94 11.35 -4.88 6.58
N SER A 95 11.67 -3.72 7.15
CA SER A 95 12.94 -3.46 7.83
C SER A 95 13.00 -4.02 9.25
N MET A 96 11.85 -4.37 9.85
CA MET A 96 11.76 -4.97 11.19
C MET A 96 10.94 -6.26 11.17
N SER A 97 11.35 -7.25 11.96
CA SER A 97 10.70 -8.57 12.02
C SER A 97 9.37 -8.57 12.80
N THR A 98 9.05 -7.49 13.52
CA THR A 98 8.18 -7.56 14.70
C THR A 98 6.67 -7.30 14.47
N ASN A 99 6.20 -6.85 13.30
CA ASN A 99 4.77 -6.49 13.13
C ASN A 99 4.11 -7.02 11.85
N ARG A 100 4.46 -8.23 11.40
CA ARG A 100 3.83 -8.84 10.21
C ARG A 100 2.43 -9.41 10.42
N ARG A 101 1.98 -9.59 11.66
CA ARG A 101 0.76 -10.39 11.95
C ARG A 101 -0.55 -9.70 11.58
N SER A 102 -0.55 -8.37 11.46
CA SER A 102 -1.75 -7.57 11.16
C SER A 102 -1.73 -6.98 9.76
N ILE A 103 -0.70 -7.28 8.95
CA ILE A 103 -0.56 -6.78 7.59
C ILE A 103 -0.77 -7.94 6.62
N THR A 104 -1.75 -7.78 5.74
CA THR A 104 -2.17 -8.78 4.78
C THR A 104 -1.87 -8.28 3.38
N THR A 105 -1.20 -9.11 2.58
CA THR A 105 -1.08 -8.85 1.13
C THR A 105 -2.43 -9.09 0.48
N LEU A 106 -2.91 -8.11 -0.29
CA LEU A 106 -4.16 -8.19 -1.03
C LEU A 106 -3.94 -8.47 -2.51
N ALA A 107 -2.82 -8.00 -3.07
CA ALA A 107 -2.43 -8.24 -4.45
C ALA A 107 -0.91 -8.37 -4.59
N THR A 108 -0.50 -9.24 -5.52
CA THR A 108 0.89 -9.43 -5.93
C THR A 108 1.03 -9.04 -7.39
N ALA A 109 1.93 -8.10 -7.66
CA ALA A 109 2.21 -7.60 -9.01
C ALA A 109 2.79 -8.70 -9.91
N THR A 110 2.84 -8.43 -11.21
CA THR A 110 3.34 -9.42 -12.18
C THR A 110 4.83 -9.72 -12.06
N ASP A 111 5.59 -8.89 -11.34
CA ASP A 111 6.99 -9.11 -10.98
C ASP A 111 7.17 -10.05 -9.77
N GLY A 112 6.08 -10.43 -9.11
CA GLY A 112 6.07 -11.31 -7.94
C GLY A 112 6.14 -10.59 -6.58
N ASN A 113 6.18 -9.26 -6.55
CA ASN A 113 6.20 -8.50 -5.30
C ASN A 113 4.78 -8.10 -4.84
N PRO A 114 4.53 -7.99 -3.52
CA PRO A 114 3.30 -7.39 -3.01
C PRO A 114 3.13 -5.96 -3.53
N CYS A 115 1.96 -5.64 -4.10
CA CYS A 115 1.68 -4.30 -4.61
C CYS A 115 0.47 -3.63 -3.95
N ILE A 116 -0.40 -4.41 -3.30
CA ILE A 116 -1.46 -3.87 -2.44
C ILE A 116 -1.44 -4.63 -1.12
N ILE A 117 -1.36 -3.91 -0.01
CA ILE A 117 -1.43 -4.48 1.34
C ILE A 117 -2.48 -3.73 2.17
N ALA A 118 -3.06 -4.41 3.15
CA ALA A 118 -3.91 -3.80 4.16
C ALA A 118 -3.41 -4.11 5.57
N PHE A 119 -3.64 -3.19 6.48
CA PHE A 119 -3.48 -3.37 7.91
C PHE A 119 -4.85 -3.30 8.58
N ASP A 120 -5.16 -4.36 9.32
CA ASP A 120 -6.31 -4.40 10.22
C ASP A 120 -5.84 -4.33 11.67
N PRO A 121 -6.29 -3.32 12.43
CA PRO A 121 -5.88 -3.15 13.81
C PRO A 121 -6.38 -4.34 14.67
N PRO A 122 -5.56 -4.83 15.63
CA PRO A 122 -6.00 -5.87 16.55
C PRO A 122 -7.25 -5.45 17.34
N ILE A 123 -8.05 -6.44 17.76
CA ILE A 123 -9.24 -6.20 18.59
C ILE A 123 -8.85 -5.41 19.86
N GLY A 124 -9.56 -4.31 20.11
CA GLY A 124 -9.30 -3.42 21.25
C GLY A 124 -8.22 -2.36 21.01
N SER A 125 -7.58 -2.33 19.85
CA SER A 125 -6.70 -1.23 19.44
C SER A 125 -7.51 0.02 19.08
N THR A 126 -6.94 1.19 19.35
CA THR A 126 -7.47 2.48 18.89
C THR A 126 -6.99 2.86 17.50
N GLU A 127 -6.11 2.07 16.88
CA GLU A 127 -5.53 2.40 15.58
C GLU A 127 -6.55 2.27 14.45
N GLY A 128 -6.39 3.09 13.41
CA GLY A 128 -7.17 3.00 12.18
C GLY A 128 -6.74 1.82 11.30
N ARG A 129 -7.60 1.48 10.33
CA ARG A 129 -7.21 0.62 9.21
C ARG A 129 -6.29 1.36 8.25
N LEU A 130 -5.42 0.62 7.57
CA LEU A 130 -4.62 1.17 6.49
C LEU A 130 -4.70 0.31 5.24
N CYS A 131 -4.71 0.95 4.07
CA CYS A 131 -4.47 0.33 2.78
C CYS A 131 -3.30 1.04 2.10
N LEU A 132 -2.40 0.29 1.49
CA LEU A 132 -1.35 0.81 0.63
C LEU A 132 -1.51 0.19 -0.76
N ASP A 133 -1.59 1.03 -1.78
CA ASP A 133 -1.48 0.66 -3.19
C ASP A 133 -0.19 1.26 -3.78
N CYS A 134 0.66 0.41 -4.32
CA CYS A 134 2.00 0.76 -4.79
C CYS A 134 2.11 1.12 -6.28
N GLY A 135 1.00 1.32 -6.98
CA GLY A 135 1.01 1.71 -8.40
C GLY A 135 0.02 2.85 -8.72
N PHE A 136 0.19 4.04 -8.14
CA PHE A 136 -0.79 5.14 -8.28
C PHE A 136 -1.02 5.60 -9.73
N THR A 137 -0.08 5.36 -10.64
CA THR A 137 -0.25 5.61 -12.08
C THR A 137 -1.49 4.95 -12.67
N LYS A 138 -2.01 3.87 -12.06
CA LYS A 138 -3.27 3.24 -12.48
C LYS A 138 -4.50 4.13 -12.37
N LEU A 139 -4.42 5.21 -11.59
CA LEU A 139 -5.57 6.09 -11.34
C LEU A 139 -5.82 7.11 -12.47
N PHE A 140 -4.85 7.35 -13.34
CA PHE A 140 -4.95 8.42 -14.36
C PHE A 140 -4.31 8.07 -15.70
N ILE A 141 -3.64 6.92 -15.84
CA ILE A 141 -3.08 6.43 -17.11
C ILE A 141 -3.86 5.19 -17.57
N ASN A 142 -4.18 5.13 -18.88
CA ASN A 142 -4.84 4.00 -19.55
C ASN A 142 -6.19 3.59 -18.92
N TRP A 143 -7.12 4.56 -18.87
CA TRP A 143 -8.51 4.36 -18.45
C TRP A 143 -9.39 3.78 -19.55
#